data_AF-A0A3C0WRK6-F1
#
_entry.id   AF-A0A3C0WRK6-F1
#
_cell.length_a   1.000
_cell.length_b   1.000
_cell.length_c   1.000
_cell.angle_alpha   90.00
_cell.angle_beta   90.00
_cell.angle_gamma   90.00
#
_symmetry.space_group_name_H-M   'P 1'
#
loop_
_entity.id
_entity.type
_entity.pdbx_description
1 polymer ?
#
loop_
_entity_poly.entity_id
_entity_poly.type
_entity_poly.pdbx_seq_one_letter_code
_entity_poly.pdbx_strand_id
1 'polypeptide(L)'
;MADDGKQTINPIAVDINLPKNEFCYVSEKVELYEERTVTKSMSFHGPTLRIKILPGISYRAGNIDLGKRTETVSTKVDTGLLYVTNKRLLFIGSEKSKSIFYKSVLNVDVNYDGLTIIKDSGKNQHFKFRKNVDLTGNIVLHFISET
;
A
#
# COMPACT_ATOMS: atom_id res chain seq x y z
N MET A 1 -4.49 -23.93 37.88
CA MET A 1 -5.12 -24.02 36.55
C MET A 1 -5.39 -22.59 36.13
N ALA A 2 -4.46 -21.99 35.39
CA ALA A 2 -4.55 -20.60 34.99
C ALA A 2 -5.52 -20.49 33.82
N ASP A 3 -6.59 -19.73 34.02
CA ASP A 3 -7.48 -19.26 32.98
C ASP A 3 -6.69 -18.21 32.17
N ASP A 4 -6.01 -18.67 31.11
CA ASP A 4 -5.42 -17.79 30.11
C ASP A 4 -6.57 -16.98 29.52
N GLY A 5 -6.61 -15.69 29.84
CA GLY A 5 -7.62 -14.73 29.40
C GLY A 5 -7.61 -14.55 27.88
N LYS A 6 -8.08 -15.57 27.15
CA LYS A 6 -8.30 -15.54 25.71
C LYS A 6 -9.44 -14.56 25.45
N GLN A 7 -9.06 -13.35 25.04
CA GLN A 7 -10.01 -12.35 24.56
C GLN A 7 -10.80 -12.99 23.41
N THR A 8 -12.07 -13.28 23.65
CA THR A 8 -12.94 -13.91 22.66
C THR A 8 -13.38 -12.83 21.69
N ILE A 9 -12.66 -12.72 20.56
CA ILE A 9 -13.06 -11.85 19.44
C ILE A 9 -14.27 -12.47 18.75
N ASN A 10 -15.41 -11.77 18.82
CA ASN A 10 -16.64 -12.22 18.21
C ASN A 10 -16.75 -11.71 16.78
N PRO A 11 -17.23 -12.54 15.83
CA PRO A 11 -17.45 -12.11 14.47
C PRO A 11 -18.60 -11.10 14.38
N ILE A 12 -18.46 -10.12 13.49
CA ILE A 12 -19.48 -9.11 13.20
C ILE A 12 -20.26 -9.48 11.93
N ALA A 13 -21.55 -9.19 11.92
CA ALA A 13 -22.37 -9.30 10.72
C ALA A 13 -22.05 -8.12 9.78
N VAL A 14 -21.89 -8.43 8.49
CA VAL A 14 -21.56 -7.45 7.45
C VAL A 14 -22.37 -7.72 6.19
N ASP A 15 -22.67 -6.67 5.44
CA ASP A 15 -23.51 -6.73 4.23
C ASP A 15 -22.76 -7.25 2.98
N ILE A 16 -21.56 -7.81 3.16
CA ILE A 16 -20.73 -8.33 2.08
C ILE A 16 -20.82 -9.85 2.01
N ASN A 17 -20.82 -10.39 0.78
CA ASN A 17 -20.87 -11.84 0.58
C ASN A 17 -19.51 -12.47 0.95
N LEU A 18 -19.45 -13.17 2.09
CA LEU A 18 -18.27 -13.90 2.54
C LEU A 18 -18.40 -15.40 2.20
N PRO A 19 -17.32 -16.04 1.71
CA PRO A 19 -17.24 -17.48 1.55
C PRO A 19 -17.56 -18.24 2.85
N LYS A 20 -17.97 -19.51 2.71
CA LYS A 20 -18.19 -20.38 3.86
C LYS A 20 -16.94 -20.45 4.77
N ASN A 21 -17.16 -20.37 6.09
CA ASN A 21 -16.13 -20.32 7.13
C ASN A 21 -15.16 -19.12 7.00
N GLU A 22 -15.57 -18.02 6.38
CA GLU A 22 -14.89 -16.73 6.46
C GLU A 22 -15.76 -15.78 7.29
N PHE A 23 -15.17 -15.21 8.34
CA PHE A 23 -15.85 -14.34 9.29
C PHE A 23 -15.14 -13.00 9.38
N CYS A 24 -15.91 -11.92 9.42
CA CYS A 24 -15.39 -10.57 9.62
C CYS A 24 -15.35 -10.24 11.10
N TYR A 25 -14.28 -9.57 11.54
CA TYR A 25 -14.09 -9.14 12.94
C TYR A 25 -14.04 -7.63 13.07
N VAL A 26 -13.58 -6.93 12.02
CA VAL A 26 -13.49 -5.46 12.00
C VAL A 26 -14.01 -4.95 10.68
N SER A 27 -14.82 -3.89 10.74
CA SER A 27 -15.28 -3.12 9.59
C SER A 27 -15.08 -1.64 9.91
N GLU A 28 -14.13 -1.00 9.24
CA GLU A 28 -13.81 0.41 9.47
C GLU A 28 -13.60 1.18 8.16
N LYS A 29 -13.92 2.48 8.20
CA LYS A 29 -13.71 3.38 7.06
C LYS A 29 -12.26 3.84 7.05
N VAL A 30 -11.57 3.58 5.95
CA VAL A 30 -10.14 3.87 5.77
C VAL A 30 -9.86 4.55 4.43
N GLU A 31 -8.70 5.18 4.34
CA GLU A 31 -8.16 5.69 3.09
C GLU A 31 -7.03 4.79 2.61
N LEU A 32 -7.10 4.33 1.36
CA LEU A 32 -6.08 3.50 0.75
C LEU A 32 -5.04 4.39 0.06
N TYR A 33 -3.79 4.19 0.43
CA TYR A 33 -2.60 4.78 -0.19
C TYR A 33 -1.77 3.67 -0.84
N GLU A 34 -1.23 3.94 -2.02
CA GLU A 34 -0.28 3.06 -2.70
C GLU A 34 0.98 3.85 -3.02
N GLU A 35 2.13 3.19 -2.91
CA GLU A 35 3.39 3.74 -3.40
C GLU A 35 3.38 3.77 -4.93
N ARG A 36 3.60 4.98 -5.48
CA ARG A 36 3.82 5.17 -6.91
C ARG A 36 5.22 5.71 -7.12
N THR A 37 6.01 4.94 -7.87
CA THR A 37 7.25 5.39 -8.44
C THR A 37 6.94 6.32 -9.61
N VAL A 38 7.17 7.62 -9.46
CA VAL A 38 6.94 8.59 -10.54
C VAL A 38 8.29 8.95 -11.13
N THR A 39 8.61 8.41 -12.31
CA THR A 39 9.77 8.83 -13.08
C THR A 39 9.44 10.14 -13.78
N LYS A 40 9.79 11.27 -13.17
CA LYS A 40 9.67 12.58 -13.82
C LYS A 40 10.77 12.71 -14.89
N SER A 41 10.47 12.39 -16.14
CA SER A 41 11.31 12.78 -17.28
C SER A 41 11.00 14.24 -17.62
N MET A 42 11.87 15.18 -17.22
CA MET A 42 11.86 16.52 -17.78
C MET A 42 12.41 16.47 -19.21
N SER A 43 11.53 16.24 -20.19
CA SER A 43 11.88 16.40 -21.60
C SER A 43 11.86 17.88 -21.94
N PHE A 44 12.98 18.58 -21.70
CA PHE A 44 13.16 19.95 -22.21
C PHE A 44 13.39 19.87 -23.72
N HIS A 45 12.34 20.06 -24.52
CA HIS A 45 12.47 20.36 -25.94
C HIS A 45 12.98 21.80 -26.09
N GLY A 46 14.27 22.01 -25.87
CA GLY A 46 14.94 23.23 -26.30
C GLY A 46 15.08 23.21 -27.83
N PRO A 47 14.88 24.33 -28.53
CA PRO A 47 15.11 24.39 -29.97
C PRO A 47 16.59 24.08 -30.24
N THR A 48 16.84 23.02 -31.03
CA THR A 48 18.17 22.64 -31.51
C THR A 48 18.73 23.75 -32.41
N LEU A 49 19.38 24.74 -31.81
CA LEU A 49 20.16 25.73 -32.55
C LEU A 49 21.54 25.14 -32.86
N ARG A 50 21.69 24.61 -34.08
CA ARG A 50 22.98 24.22 -34.63
C ARG A 50 23.76 25.47 -35.02
N ILE A 51 24.40 26.12 -34.05
CA ILE A 51 25.29 27.24 -34.32
C ILE A 51 26.66 26.66 -34.71
N LYS A 52 27.06 26.81 -35.98
CA LYS A 52 28.41 26.50 -36.45
C LYS A 52 29.37 27.57 -35.93
N ILE A 53 29.96 27.35 -34.76
CA ILE A 53 31.02 28.19 -34.20
C ILE A 53 32.37 27.50 -34.53
N LEU A 54 33.00 27.92 -35.64
CA LEU A 54 34.36 27.58 -36.13
C LEU A 54 34.68 26.10 -36.50
N PRO A 55 35.51 25.85 -37.54
CA PRO A 55 36.01 24.51 -37.86
C PRO A 55 37.21 24.18 -36.96
N GLY A 56 37.14 23.10 -36.17
CA GLY A 56 38.35 22.52 -35.57
C GLY A 56 38.30 22.12 -34.10
N ILE A 57 37.15 22.22 -33.41
CA ILE A 57 37.02 21.70 -32.03
C ILE A 57 35.83 20.76 -31.97
N SER A 58 36.08 19.46 -32.11
CA SER A 58 35.11 18.42 -31.79
C SER A 58 35.15 18.14 -30.28
N TYR A 59 34.27 18.79 -29.52
CA TYR A 59 34.01 18.34 -28.16
C TYR A 59 33.11 17.10 -28.23
N ARG A 60 33.68 15.91 -28.00
CA ARG A 60 32.90 14.73 -27.66
C ARG A 60 32.47 14.89 -26.20
N ALA A 61 31.39 15.63 -25.97
CA ALA A 61 30.69 15.59 -24.70
C ALA A 61 30.12 14.18 -24.57
N GLY A 62 30.78 13.35 -23.75
CA GLY A 62 30.27 12.05 -23.35
C GLY A 62 28.85 12.20 -22.83
N ASN A 63 28.03 11.18 -23.06
CA ASN A 63 26.67 11.07 -22.53
C ASN A 63 26.67 11.49 -21.05
N ILE A 64 26.12 12.67 -20.77
CA ILE A 64 25.77 13.03 -19.41
C ILE A 64 24.48 12.26 -19.16
N ASP A 65 24.61 11.04 -18.63
CA ASP A 65 23.51 10.31 -18.03
C ASP A 65 23.02 11.12 -16.81
N LEU A 66 22.19 12.12 -17.08
CA LEU A 66 21.49 12.90 -16.06
C LEU A 66 20.54 11.95 -15.34
N GLY A 67 21.01 11.46 -14.18
CA GLY A 67 20.37 10.44 -13.37
C GLY A 67 18.87 10.66 -13.26
N LYS A 68 18.11 9.66 -13.70
CA LYS A 68 16.67 9.58 -13.46
C LYS A 68 16.46 9.62 -11.94
N ARG A 69 15.94 10.73 -11.42
CA ARG A 69 15.55 10.83 -10.02
C ARG A 69 14.21 10.14 -9.85
N THR A 70 14.27 8.87 -9.52
CA THR A 70 13.11 8.04 -9.22
C THR A 70 12.64 8.38 -7.81
N GLU A 71 11.57 9.17 -7.68
CA GLU A 71 10.97 9.48 -6.38
C GLU A 71 9.78 8.54 -6.15
N THR A 72 9.79 7.85 -5.01
CA THR A 72 8.67 7.04 -4.53
C THR A 72 7.73 7.95 -3.75
N VAL A 73 6.53 8.18 -4.26
CA VAL A 73 5.52 9.05 -3.63
C VAL A 73 4.31 8.21 -3.24
N SER A 74 3.96 8.21 -1.95
CA SER A 74 2.72 7.62 -1.45
C SER A 74 1.53 8.49 -1.84
N THR A 75 0.67 7.98 -2.73
CA THR A 75 -0.47 8.73 -3.25
C THR A 75 -1.77 8.13 -2.73
N LYS A 76 -2.70 8.99 -2.27
CA LYS A 76 -4.06 8.56 -1.93
C LYS A 76 -4.73 7.99 -3.18
N VAL A 77 -5.18 6.75 -3.09
CA VAL A 77 -5.79 6.02 -4.21
C VAL A 77 -7.30 6.05 -4.11
N ASP A 78 -7.86 5.76 -2.93
CA ASP A 78 -9.30 5.65 -2.74
C ASP A 78 -9.68 5.80 -1.25
N THR A 79 -10.96 5.94 -0.96
CA THR A 79 -11.53 5.92 0.39
C THR A 79 -12.66 4.92 0.44
N GLY A 80 -12.70 4.06 1.45
CA GLY A 80 -13.59 2.90 1.46
C GLY A 80 -13.75 2.25 2.82
N LEU A 81 -14.37 1.08 2.83
CA LEU A 81 -14.47 0.20 3.99
C LEU A 81 -13.41 -0.89 3.89
N LEU A 82 -12.67 -1.07 4.98
CA LEU A 82 -11.76 -2.18 5.18
C LEU A 82 -12.41 -3.18 6.13
N TYR A 83 -12.49 -4.41 5.66
CA TYR A 83 -12.96 -5.56 6.41
C TYR A 83 -11.77 -6.45 6.73
N VAL A 84 -11.59 -6.73 8.02
CA VAL A 84 -10.61 -7.69 8.51
C VAL A 84 -11.33 -9.00 8.75
N THR A 85 -10.95 -10.05 8.01
CA THR A 85 -11.50 -11.41 8.18
C THR A 85 -10.46 -12.34 8.77
N ASN A 86 -10.83 -13.56 9.13
CA ASN A 86 -9.87 -14.60 9.53
C ASN A 86 -8.96 -15.10 8.40
N LYS A 87 -9.24 -14.75 7.13
CA LYS A 87 -8.46 -15.27 5.97
C LYS A 87 -7.71 -14.18 5.21
N ARG A 88 -8.25 -12.96 5.20
CA ARG A 88 -7.76 -11.87 4.36
C ARG A 88 -8.25 -10.50 4.85
N LEU A 89 -7.58 -9.48 4.32
CA LEU A 89 -8.06 -8.10 4.32
C LEU A 89 -8.83 -7.83 3.03
N LEU A 90 -10.03 -7.28 3.18
CA LEU A 90 -10.89 -6.89 2.07
C LEU A 90 -11.13 -5.39 2.14
N PHE A 91 -10.62 -4.66 1.16
CA PHE A 91 -10.92 -3.24 1.00
C PHE A 91 -11.93 -3.07 -0.13
N ILE A 92 -12.99 -2.32 0.13
CA ILE A 92 -14.01 -1.92 -0.84
C ILE A 92 -14.07 -0.39 -0.83
N GLY A 93 -13.42 0.21 -1.83
CA GLY A 93 -13.47 1.64 -2.10
C GLY A 93 -14.54 2.01 -3.11
N SER A 94 -14.58 3.30 -3.44
CA SER A 94 -15.51 3.83 -4.43
C SER A 94 -15.13 3.46 -5.86
N GLU A 95 -13.83 3.35 -6.14
CA GLU A 95 -13.28 3.02 -7.45
C GLU A 95 -12.56 1.67 -7.47
N LYS A 96 -11.94 1.28 -6.35
CA LYS A 96 -11.11 0.08 -6.28
C LYS A 96 -11.46 -0.80 -5.10
N SER A 97 -11.46 -2.10 -5.38
CA SER A 97 -11.52 -3.14 -4.36
C SER A 97 -10.20 -3.91 -4.33
N LYS A 98 -9.76 -4.32 -3.14
CA LYS A 98 -8.53 -5.09 -2.93
C LYS A 98 -8.82 -6.25 -1.99
N SER A 99 -8.28 -7.42 -2.34
CA SER A 99 -8.30 -8.61 -1.51
C SER A 99 -6.86 -9.01 -1.24
N ILE A 100 -6.43 -8.99 0.03
CA ILE A 100 -5.07 -9.31 0.45
C ILE A 100 -5.13 -10.50 1.40
N PHE A 101 -4.68 -11.66 0.95
CA PHE A 101 -4.64 -12.85 1.80
C PHE A 101 -3.47 -12.80 2.77
N TYR A 102 -3.65 -13.26 4.01
CA TYR A 102 -2.57 -13.24 5.01
C TYR A 102 -1.34 -14.03 4.57
N LYS A 103 -1.54 -15.14 3.83
CA LYS A 103 -0.43 -15.91 3.23
C LYS A 103 0.49 -15.13 2.28
N SER A 104 0.01 -14.02 1.70
CA SER A 104 0.79 -13.17 0.80
C SER A 104 1.42 -11.97 1.51
N VAL A 105 1.19 -11.83 2.81
CA VAL A 105 1.72 -10.74 3.63
C VAL A 105 3.04 -11.20 4.24
N LEU A 106 4.11 -10.48 3.93
CA LEU A 106 5.42 -10.71 4.54
C LEU A 106 5.53 -10.03 5.89
N ASN A 107 4.98 -8.81 6.01
CA ASN A 107 5.03 -8.04 7.23
C ASN A 107 3.91 -6.99 7.27
N VAL A 108 3.57 -6.56 8.49
CA VAL A 108 2.59 -5.51 8.77
C VAL A 108 3.19 -4.51 9.73
N ASP A 109 3.32 -3.27 9.28
CA ASP A 109 3.77 -2.17 10.13
C ASP A 109 2.55 -1.36 10.59
N VAL A 110 2.36 -1.32 11.92
CA VAL A 110 1.29 -0.55 12.56
C VAL A 110 1.86 0.78 13.04
N ASN A 111 1.38 1.88 12.48
CA ASN A 111 1.76 3.24 12.82
C ASN A 111 0.56 3.98 13.45
N TYR A 112 0.81 5.15 14.06
CA TYR A 112 -0.24 5.96 14.67
C TYR A 112 -1.33 6.43 13.69
N ASP A 113 -1.00 6.56 12.40
CA ASP A 113 -1.92 7.00 11.36
C ASP A 113 -2.56 5.86 10.58
N GLY A 114 -1.98 4.66 10.63
CA GLY A 114 -2.54 3.52 9.95
C GLY A 114 -1.67 2.27 9.86
N LEU A 115 -2.05 1.40 8.94
CA LEU A 115 -1.53 0.05 8.77
C LEU A 115 -0.88 -0.09 7.41
N THR A 116 0.40 -0.43 7.37
CA THR A 116 1.12 -0.73 6.12
C THR A 116 1.25 -2.23 5.95
N ILE A 117 0.73 -2.75 4.85
CA ILE A 117 0.85 -4.15 4.47
C ILE A 117 1.96 -4.30 3.45
N ILE A 118 3.02 -5.02 3.85
CA ILE A 118 4.13 -5.41 3.00
C ILE A 118 3.84 -6.80 2.45
N LYS A 119 3.74 -6.91 1.13
CA LYS A 119 3.38 -8.16 0.45
C LYS A 119 4.61 -8.85 -0.14
N ASP A 120 4.46 -10.15 -0.39
CA ASP A 120 5.44 -10.97 -1.10
C ASP A 120 5.72 -10.47 -2.52
N SER A 121 4.69 -9.90 -3.14
CA SER A 121 4.66 -9.49 -4.52
C SER A 121 3.74 -8.29 -4.73
N GLY A 122 4.13 -7.43 -5.68
CA GLY A 122 3.39 -6.22 -6.02
C GLY A 122 3.65 -5.05 -5.07
N LYS A 123 2.76 -4.06 -5.13
CA LYS A 123 2.93 -2.79 -4.39
C LYS A 123 2.43 -2.91 -2.96
N ASN A 124 3.19 -2.34 -2.02
CA ASN A 124 2.78 -2.15 -0.64
C ASN A 124 1.52 -1.30 -0.57
N GLN A 125 0.68 -1.61 0.41
CA GLN A 125 -0.61 -0.94 0.58
C GLN A 125 -0.66 -0.35 1.98
N HIS A 126 -0.90 0.95 2.04
CA HIS A 126 -1.02 1.67 3.30
C HIS A 126 -2.48 2.06 3.51
N PHE A 127 -3.06 1.64 4.63
CA PHE A 127 -4.43 1.94 5.01
C PHE A 127 -4.38 2.96 6.15
N LYS A 128 -4.84 4.17 5.88
CA LYS A 128 -4.92 5.23 6.88
C LYS A 128 -6.29 5.18 7.56
N PHE A 129 -6.30 5.09 8.88
CA PHE A 129 -7.53 5.02 9.66
C PHE A 129 -7.81 6.36 10.32
N ARG A 130 -9.09 6.59 10.63
CA ARG A 130 -9.49 7.78 11.38
C ARG A 130 -9.40 7.58 12.89
N LYS A 131 -9.61 6.35 13.38
CA LYS A 131 -9.63 5.93 14.79
C LYS A 131 -9.24 4.44 14.90
N ASN A 132 -8.94 3.98 16.11
CA ASN A 132 -8.76 2.56 16.50
C ASN A 132 -7.69 1.76 15.73
N VAL A 133 -6.62 2.42 15.27
CA VAL A 133 -5.54 1.74 14.54
C VAL A 133 -4.95 0.59 15.35
N ASP A 134 -4.77 0.77 16.65
CA ASP A 134 -4.12 -0.22 17.53
C ASP A 134 -4.93 -1.51 17.64
N LEU A 135 -6.26 -1.39 17.83
CA LEU A 135 -7.15 -2.55 17.93
C LEU A 135 -7.18 -3.33 16.61
N THR A 136 -7.35 -2.61 15.50
CA THR A 136 -7.38 -3.22 14.17
C THR A 136 -6.03 -3.87 13.85
N GLY A 137 -4.92 -3.18 14.12
CA GLY A 137 -3.56 -3.70 13.92
C GLY A 137 -3.30 -4.97 14.74
N ASN A 138 -3.66 -4.99 16.01
CA ASN A 138 -3.50 -6.17 16.87
C ASN A 138 -4.29 -7.37 16.35
N ILE A 139 -5.53 -7.17 15.87
CA ILE A 139 -6.35 -8.23 15.29
C ILE A 139 -5.71 -8.77 14.00
N VAL A 140 -5.20 -7.89 13.13
CA VAL A 140 -4.51 -8.31 11.90
C VAL A 140 -3.25 -9.11 12.21
N LEU A 141 -2.42 -8.62 13.14
CA LEU A 141 -1.20 -9.31 13.56
C LEU A 141 -1.50 -10.69 14.15
N HIS A 142 -2.57 -10.80 14.94
CA HIS A 142 -3.04 -12.07 15.48
C HIS A 142 -3.35 -13.08 14.37
N PHE A 143 -4.14 -12.72 13.36
CA PHE A 143 -4.46 -13.64 12.25
C PHE A 143 -3.26 -14.01 11.38
N ILE A 144 -2.29 -13.11 11.23
CA ILE A 144 -1.04 -13.42 10.51
C ILE A 144 -0.20 -14.42 11.31
N SER A 145 -0.15 -14.30 12.64
CA SER A 145 0.59 -15.23 13.50
C SER A 145 -0.02 -16.64 13.57
N GLU A 146 -1.32 -16.76 13.28
CA GLU A 146 -2.04 -18.04 13.25
C GLU A 146 -1.95 -18.77 11.89
N THR A 147 -1.41 -18.12 10.86
CA THR A 147 -1.31 -18.67 9.49
C THR A 147 0.00 -19.43 9.29
#